data_AF-A0AAW7HUJ0-F1
#
_entry.id   AF-A0AAW7HUJ0-F1
#
_cell.length_a   1.000
_cell.length_b   1.000
_cell.length_c   1.000
_cell.angle_alpha   90.00
_cell.angle_beta   90.00
_cell.angle_gamma   90.00
#
_symmetry.space_group_name_H-M   'P 1'
#
loop_
_entity.id
_entity.type
_entity.pdbx_description
1 polymer ?
#
loop_
_entity_poly.entity_id
_entity_poly.type
_entity_poly.pdbx_seq_one_letter_code
_entity_poly.pdbx_strand_id
1 'polypeptide(L)'
;MGWLDLFKGKKEEVVVQSAVEFKAGEKPKAKEVVQPKQPLRLCGVELERMPANADELNRMMARTAVSIIPHLPTEQDVYWFVIEQYDRIISCGETVASIVATYPFHMYEIEFLNRKSEESYVGHKNPGVVYVLNVILPDLVRHYGVVPAQTMLAFIFGTYLHGNAQLVQELRLKYAVHYHNNCISAGSFHAADKWGEVITALDK
;
A
#
# COMPACT_ATOMS: atom_id res chain seq x y z
N MET A 1 53.13 -7.31 2.93
CA MET A 1 52.72 -6.45 1.79
C MET A 1 51.21 -6.39 1.82
N GLY A 2 50.46 -5.31 2.04
CA GLY A 2 50.72 -3.88 2.16
C GLY A 2 49.38 -3.19 1.85
N TRP A 3 48.54 -2.99 2.86
CA TRP A 3 47.41 -2.05 2.81
C TRP A 3 48.01 -0.64 2.89
N LEU A 4 47.90 0.19 1.84
CA LEU A 4 47.95 1.67 1.83
C LEU A 4 48.48 2.25 0.51
N ASP A 5 47.83 2.02 -0.63
CA ASP A 5 48.04 2.88 -1.81
C ASP A 5 46.89 2.71 -2.80
N LEU A 6 45.93 3.64 -2.81
CA LEU A 6 45.11 4.03 -3.98
C LEU A 6 43.99 5.02 -3.58
N PHE A 7 44.35 6.09 -2.87
CA PHE A 7 43.58 7.33 -2.87
C PHE A 7 44.42 8.39 -3.60
N LYS A 8 44.16 8.63 -4.89
CA LYS A 8 44.51 9.87 -5.58
C LYS A 8 43.91 9.92 -7.00
N GLY A 9 43.04 10.92 -7.21
CA GLY A 9 42.60 11.40 -8.53
C GLY A 9 41.26 10.82 -8.98
N LYS A 10 40.26 11.59 -9.44
CA LYS A 10 40.18 13.01 -9.80
C LYS A 10 38.72 13.44 -9.56
N LYS A 11 38.51 14.62 -8.97
CA LYS A 11 37.22 15.32 -9.02
C LYS A 11 36.97 15.67 -10.48
N GLU A 12 35.88 15.19 -11.05
CA GLU A 12 35.35 15.70 -12.31
C GLU A 12 34.86 17.13 -12.06
N GLU A 13 35.68 18.11 -12.44
CA GLU A 13 35.25 19.47 -12.67
C GLU A 13 34.37 19.47 -13.92
N VAL A 14 33.06 19.57 -13.73
CA VAL A 14 32.12 19.91 -14.79
C VAL A 14 32.40 21.36 -15.19
N VAL A 15 33.23 21.51 -16.24
CA VAL A 15 33.49 22.78 -16.90
C VAL A 15 32.20 23.20 -17.62
N VAL A 16 31.40 24.05 -16.98
CA VAL A 16 30.32 24.78 -17.65
C VAL A 16 30.95 25.89 -18.48
N GLN A 17 31.14 25.65 -19.77
CA GLN A 17 31.46 26.70 -20.73
C GLN A 17 30.24 27.63 -20.88
N SER A 18 30.26 28.78 -20.20
CA SER A 18 29.40 29.90 -20.56
C SER A 18 30.17 30.84 -21.50
N ALA A 19 29.96 30.67 -22.80
CA ALA A 19 30.28 31.71 -23.76
C ALA A 19 29.25 32.85 -23.56
N VAL A 20 29.65 33.90 -22.85
CA VAL A 20 28.88 35.15 -22.75
C VAL A 20 29.57 36.16 -23.64
N GLU A 21 29.03 36.37 -24.84
CA GLU A 21 29.33 37.56 -25.64
C GLU A 21 28.73 38.78 -24.93
N PHE A 22 29.61 39.65 -24.41
CA PHE A 22 29.21 40.91 -23.80
C PHE A 22 28.91 41.95 -24.88
N LYS A 23 27.63 42.20 -25.17
CA LYS A 23 27.21 43.50 -25.72
C LYS A 23 26.98 44.46 -24.56
N ALA A 24 27.73 45.55 -24.54
CA ALA A 24 27.63 46.61 -23.55
C ALA A 24 26.24 47.26 -23.61
N GLY A 25 25.51 47.29 -22.48
CA GLY A 25 24.37 48.21 -22.30
C GLY A 25 23.14 47.70 -21.55
N GLU A 26 22.96 46.40 -21.30
CA GLU A 26 21.76 45.91 -20.61
C GLU A 26 22.04 45.52 -19.15
N LYS A 27 21.29 46.14 -18.22
CA LYS A 27 21.26 45.74 -16.81
C LYS A 27 20.88 44.25 -16.73
N PRO A 28 21.62 43.42 -15.98
CA PRO A 28 21.27 42.01 -15.84
C PRO A 28 19.92 41.90 -15.14
N LYS A 29 18.88 41.48 -15.88
CA LYS A 29 17.65 41.00 -15.26
C LYS A 29 18.03 39.79 -14.42
N ALA A 30 17.83 39.88 -13.11
CA ALA A 30 17.96 38.73 -12.21
C ALA A 30 17.08 37.61 -12.76
N LYS A 31 17.71 36.56 -13.29
CA LYS A 31 17.02 35.31 -13.56
C LYS A 31 16.61 34.76 -12.20
N GLU A 32 15.31 34.83 -11.93
CA GLU A 32 14.71 34.19 -10.78
C GLU A 32 15.11 32.71 -10.84
N VAL A 33 15.98 32.29 -9.92
CA VAL A 33 16.36 30.90 -9.77
C VAL A 33 15.12 30.22 -9.21
N VAL A 34 14.25 29.72 -10.10
CA VAL A 34 13.14 28.85 -9.73
C VAL A 34 13.77 27.59 -9.16
N GLN A 35 13.86 27.52 -7.83
CA GLN A 35 14.28 26.29 -7.16
C GLN A 35 13.32 25.19 -7.61
N PRO A 36 13.82 24.00 -8.01
CA PRO A 36 12.95 22.90 -8.36
C PRO A 36 12.08 22.59 -7.14
N LYS A 37 10.77 22.80 -7.28
CA LYS A 37 9.78 22.53 -6.24
C LYS A 37 9.91 21.05 -5.90
N GLN A 38 10.45 20.72 -4.72
CA GLN A 38 10.60 19.33 -4.32
C GLN A 38 9.23 18.64 -4.41
N PRO A 39 9.12 17.47 -5.06
CA PRO A 39 7.85 16.79 -5.20
C PRO A 39 7.31 16.43 -3.80
N LEU A 40 6.04 16.74 -3.57
CA LEU A 40 5.35 16.36 -2.35
C LEU A 40 5.18 14.85 -2.35
N ARG A 41 5.63 14.16 -1.30
CA ARG A 41 5.32 12.75 -1.08
C ARG A 41 4.16 12.63 -0.11
N LEU A 42 3.10 11.97 -0.55
CA LEU A 42 1.92 11.69 0.26
C LEU A 42 1.55 10.22 0.09
N CYS A 43 1.44 9.45 1.16
CA CYS A 43 1.04 8.04 1.11
C CYS A 43 1.91 7.19 0.16
N GLY A 44 3.20 7.51 0.07
CA GLY A 44 4.14 6.86 -0.84
C GLY A 44 3.99 7.18 -2.32
N VAL A 45 3.14 8.15 -2.68
CA VAL A 45 3.04 8.67 -4.06
C VAL A 45 3.62 10.07 -4.17
N GLU A 46 4.32 10.33 -5.28
CA GLU A 46 4.85 11.66 -5.61
C GLU A 46 3.77 12.50 -6.30
N LEU A 47 3.59 13.73 -5.80
CA LEU A 47 2.62 14.73 -6.22
C LEU A 47 3.32 16.08 -6.44
N GLU A 48 2.85 16.86 -7.41
CA GLU A 48 3.33 18.23 -7.63
C GLU A 48 2.79 19.22 -6.58
N ARG A 49 1.60 18.92 -6.04
CA ARG A 49 0.87 19.68 -5.02
C ARG A 49 -0.17 18.81 -4.33
N MET A 50 -0.74 19.32 -3.23
CA MET A 50 -1.90 18.69 -2.61
C MET A 50 -3.09 18.62 -3.59
N PRO A 51 -3.91 17.55 -3.52
CA PRO A 51 -5.16 17.46 -4.27
C PRO A 51 -6.08 18.66 -3.98
N ALA A 52 -6.53 19.35 -5.03
CA ALA A 52 -7.39 20.53 -4.91
C ALA A 52 -8.89 20.21 -5.00
N ASN A 53 -9.24 19.01 -5.49
CA ASN A 53 -10.61 18.58 -5.70
C ASN A 53 -10.75 17.06 -5.50
N ALA A 54 -12.00 16.58 -5.51
CA ALA A 54 -12.32 15.17 -5.29
C ALA A 54 -11.71 14.25 -6.36
N ASP A 55 -11.63 14.67 -7.63
CA ASP A 55 -11.07 13.85 -8.70
C ASP A 55 -9.56 13.64 -8.51
N GLU A 56 -8.83 14.70 -8.15
CA GLU A 56 -7.41 14.61 -7.81
C GLU A 56 -7.18 13.75 -6.56
N LEU A 57 -8.08 13.84 -5.57
CA LEU A 57 -8.02 13.02 -4.36
C LEU A 57 -8.24 11.54 -4.69
N ASN A 58 -9.23 11.22 -5.52
CA ASN A 58 -9.51 9.87 -5.98
C ASN A 58 -8.35 9.29 -6.78
N ARG A 59 -7.72 10.08 -7.67
CA ARG A 59 -6.51 9.66 -8.39
C ARG A 59 -5.34 9.40 -7.45
N MET A 60 -5.16 10.23 -6.43
CA MET A 60 -4.14 10.00 -5.40
C MET A 60 -4.40 8.68 -4.68
N MET A 61 -5.63 8.43 -4.20
CA MET A 61 -6.00 7.17 -3.53
C MET A 61 -5.79 5.95 -4.42
N ALA A 62 -6.14 6.03 -5.71
CA ALA A 62 -5.90 4.94 -6.66
C ALA A 62 -4.40 4.66 -6.86
N ARG A 63 -3.56 5.70 -6.97
CA ARG A 63 -2.10 5.54 -7.04
C ARG A 63 -1.53 4.97 -5.74
N THR A 64 -2.06 5.39 -4.59
CA THR A 64 -1.69 4.84 -3.29
C THR A 64 -2.01 3.35 -3.21
N ALA A 65 -3.16 2.90 -3.72
CA ALA A 65 -3.50 1.49 -3.80
C ALA A 65 -2.48 0.68 -4.62
N VAL A 66 -2.02 1.23 -5.75
CA VAL A 66 -0.96 0.61 -6.56
C VAL A 66 0.38 0.58 -5.83
N SER A 67 0.68 1.61 -5.01
CA SER A 67 1.94 1.68 -4.25
C SER A 67 2.08 0.57 -3.20
N ILE A 68 1.00 -0.14 -2.86
CA ILE A 68 1.04 -1.27 -1.92
C ILE A 68 1.66 -2.51 -2.58
N ILE A 69 1.48 -2.70 -3.89
CA ILE A 69 1.85 -3.94 -4.61
C ILE A 69 3.34 -4.32 -4.43
N PRO A 70 4.33 -3.40 -4.54
CA PRO A 70 5.74 -3.73 -4.34
C PRO A 70 6.08 -4.23 -2.93
N HIS A 71 5.21 -3.99 -1.95
CA HIS A 71 5.37 -4.47 -0.57
C HIS A 71 4.75 -5.84 -0.32
N LEU A 72 4.19 -6.48 -1.35
CA LEU A 72 3.56 -7.80 -1.30
C LEU A 72 4.22 -8.75 -2.30
N PRO A 73 5.51 -9.12 -2.11
CA PRO A 73 6.27 -9.86 -3.11
C PRO A 73 5.81 -11.31 -3.29
N THR A 74 5.09 -11.88 -2.33
CA THR A 74 4.62 -13.27 -2.37
C THR A 74 3.11 -13.37 -2.33
N GLU A 75 2.57 -14.49 -2.83
CA GLU A 75 1.16 -14.85 -2.69
C GLU A 75 0.69 -14.89 -1.23
N GLN A 76 1.58 -15.34 -0.33
CA GLN A 76 1.32 -15.38 1.11
C GLN A 76 1.19 -13.96 1.67
N ASP A 77 2.04 -13.02 1.24
CA ASP A 77 1.91 -11.62 1.65
C ASP A 77 0.59 -11.03 1.17
N VAL A 78 0.19 -11.28 -0.07
CA VAL A 78 -1.10 -10.81 -0.61
C VAL A 78 -2.27 -11.35 0.20
N TYR A 79 -2.30 -12.67 0.46
CA TYR A 79 -3.37 -13.29 1.23
C TYR A 79 -3.48 -12.71 2.65
N TRP A 80 -2.36 -12.68 3.39
CA TRP A 80 -2.35 -12.15 4.75
C TRP A 80 -2.68 -10.65 4.80
N PHE A 81 -2.22 -9.88 3.81
CA PHE A 81 -2.56 -8.47 3.69
C PHE A 81 -4.07 -8.27 3.57
N VAL A 82 -4.74 -9.01 2.68
CA VAL A 82 -6.18 -8.89 2.45
C VAL A 82 -6.95 -9.16 3.74
N ILE A 83 -6.69 -10.28 4.41
CA ILE A 83 -7.48 -10.67 5.59
C ILE A 83 -7.21 -9.75 6.79
N GLU A 84 -5.95 -9.37 7.01
CA GLU A 84 -5.60 -8.49 8.13
C GLU A 84 -6.08 -7.05 7.92
N GLN A 85 -5.96 -6.55 6.69
CA GLN A 85 -6.37 -5.19 6.38
C GLN A 85 -7.89 -5.07 6.38
N TYR A 86 -8.60 -6.12 5.95
CA TYR A 86 -10.07 -6.18 6.06
C TYR A 86 -10.52 -6.09 7.52
N ASP A 87 -9.99 -6.95 8.40
CA ASP A 87 -10.27 -6.96 9.84
C ASP A 87 -10.02 -5.59 10.49
N ARG A 88 -8.91 -4.93 10.13
CA ARG A 88 -8.58 -3.58 10.62
C ARG A 88 -9.57 -2.52 10.16
N ILE A 89 -9.98 -2.54 8.89
CA ILE A 89 -10.85 -1.50 8.33
C ILE A 89 -12.26 -1.62 8.90
N ILE A 90 -12.83 -2.82 8.97
CA ILE A 90 -14.17 -3.01 9.54
C ILE A 90 -14.22 -2.67 11.04
N SER A 91 -13.08 -2.78 11.73
CA SER A 91 -12.92 -2.40 13.14
C SER A 91 -12.82 -0.88 13.37
N CYS A 92 -12.74 -0.06 12.32
CA CYS A 92 -12.66 1.41 12.46
C CYS A 92 -14.00 2.08 12.83
N GLY A 93 -15.11 1.35 12.77
CA GLY A 93 -16.45 1.83 13.14
C GLY A 93 -17.49 1.63 12.02
N GLU A 94 -18.77 1.77 12.37
CA GLU A 94 -19.91 1.42 11.51
C GLU A 94 -19.88 2.14 10.15
N THR A 95 -19.51 3.42 10.12
CA THR A 95 -19.43 4.20 8.87
C THR A 95 -18.41 3.61 7.90
N VAL A 96 -17.23 3.25 8.40
CA VAL A 96 -16.15 2.69 7.57
C VAL A 96 -16.49 1.26 7.14
N ALA A 97 -17.05 0.46 8.05
CA ALA A 97 -17.55 -0.88 7.73
C ALA A 97 -18.63 -0.85 6.64
N SER A 98 -19.53 0.14 6.68
CA SER A 98 -20.58 0.34 5.68
C SER A 98 -20.00 0.63 4.29
N ILE A 99 -18.89 1.36 4.21
CA ILE A 99 -18.19 1.61 2.93
C ILE A 99 -17.61 0.30 2.39
N VAL A 100 -16.96 -0.50 3.24
CA VAL A 100 -16.42 -1.81 2.82
C VAL A 100 -17.54 -2.73 2.33
N ALA A 101 -18.70 -2.70 2.97
CA ALA A 101 -19.87 -3.49 2.59
C ALA A 101 -20.45 -3.12 1.20
N THR A 102 -20.10 -1.96 0.63
CA THR A 102 -20.53 -1.57 -0.73
C THR A 102 -19.71 -2.22 -1.83
N TYR A 103 -18.53 -2.75 -1.51
CA TYR A 103 -17.73 -3.49 -2.49
C TYR A 103 -18.33 -4.90 -2.66
N PRO A 104 -18.30 -5.47 -3.87
CA PRO A 104 -18.70 -6.86 -4.13
C PRO A 104 -17.65 -7.85 -3.61
N PHE A 105 -17.14 -7.61 -2.41
CA PHE A 105 -16.09 -8.36 -1.75
C PHE A 105 -16.56 -8.67 -0.33
N HIS A 106 -17.13 -9.86 -0.16
CA HIS A 106 -17.59 -10.35 1.13
C HIS A 106 -16.58 -11.36 1.69
N MET A 107 -16.25 -11.20 2.97
CA MET A 107 -15.41 -12.13 3.72
C MET A 107 -16.20 -12.73 4.86
N TYR A 108 -16.04 -14.03 5.06
CA TYR A 108 -16.59 -14.74 6.20
C TYR A 108 -15.70 -14.50 7.42
N GLU A 109 -16.30 -14.42 8.61
CA GLU A 109 -15.56 -14.15 9.85
C GLU A 109 -14.39 -15.12 10.09
N ILE A 110 -14.54 -16.39 9.70
CA ILE A 110 -13.49 -17.40 9.84
C ILE A 110 -12.21 -17.06 9.06
N GLU A 111 -12.31 -16.23 8.01
CA GLU A 111 -11.19 -15.81 7.17
C GLU A 111 -10.34 -14.70 7.79
N PHE A 112 -10.90 -13.83 8.62
CA PHE A 112 -10.21 -12.60 9.05
C PHE A 112 -10.21 -12.36 10.56
N LEU A 113 -11.24 -12.81 11.29
CA LEU A 113 -11.46 -12.40 12.68
C LEU A 113 -10.29 -12.81 13.56
N ASN A 114 -9.65 -11.82 14.20
CA ASN A 114 -8.48 -11.99 15.08
C ASN A 114 -7.31 -12.72 14.42
N ARG A 115 -7.20 -12.70 13.08
CA ARG A 115 -6.05 -13.28 12.39
C ARG A 115 -4.97 -12.23 12.21
N LYS A 116 -3.75 -12.58 12.61
CA LYS A 116 -2.53 -11.82 12.38
C LYS A 116 -1.44 -12.77 11.87
N SER A 117 -0.74 -12.37 10.81
CA SER A 117 0.37 -13.15 10.24
C SER A 117 1.43 -13.48 11.28
N GLU A 118 1.77 -12.51 12.14
CA GLU A 118 2.76 -12.68 13.21
C GLU A 118 2.39 -13.72 14.27
N GLU A 119 1.11 -14.03 14.42
CA GLU A 119 0.58 -15.02 15.36
C GLU A 119 0.31 -16.39 14.70
N SER A 120 0.65 -16.52 13.41
CA SER A 120 0.43 -17.73 12.61
C SER A 120 1.75 -18.44 12.28
N TYR A 121 1.69 -19.44 11.40
CA TYR A 121 2.89 -20.10 10.86
C TYR A 121 3.83 -19.15 10.10
N VAL A 122 3.37 -17.95 9.71
CA VAL A 122 4.23 -16.92 9.08
C VAL A 122 5.25 -16.38 10.08
N GLY A 123 4.84 -16.17 11.34
CA GLY A 123 5.74 -15.76 12.44
C GLY A 123 6.33 -14.35 12.32
N HIS A 124 5.87 -13.53 11.38
CA HIS A 124 6.28 -12.12 11.24
C HIS A 124 5.13 -11.25 10.74
N LYS A 125 5.25 -9.92 10.93
CA LYS A 125 4.28 -8.94 10.44
C LYS A 125 4.21 -8.95 8.91
N ASN A 126 3.01 -8.80 8.37
CA ASN A 126 2.81 -8.63 6.94
C ASN A 126 3.40 -7.29 6.45
N PRO A 127 4.31 -7.29 5.46
CA PRO A 127 4.98 -6.09 4.99
C PRO A 127 4.05 -5.02 4.42
N GLY A 128 2.96 -5.41 3.74
CA GLY A 128 1.96 -4.46 3.23
C GLY A 128 1.16 -3.79 4.35
N VAL A 129 0.78 -4.54 5.39
CA VAL A 129 0.13 -3.97 6.59
C VAL A 129 1.08 -3.00 7.29
N VAL A 130 2.36 -3.35 7.43
CA VAL A 130 3.37 -2.46 8.01
C VAL A 130 3.49 -1.17 7.19
N TYR A 131 3.53 -1.27 5.87
CA TYR A 131 3.57 -0.10 4.99
C TYR A 131 2.34 0.79 5.14
N VAL A 132 1.13 0.22 5.20
CA VAL A 132 -0.10 0.98 5.46
C VAL A 132 -0.02 1.73 6.80
N LEU A 133 0.38 1.04 7.87
CA LEU A 133 0.38 1.62 9.21
C LEU A 133 1.49 2.65 9.44
N ASN A 134 2.63 2.52 8.76
CA ASN A 134 3.79 3.39 8.99
C ASN A 134 3.94 4.52 7.97
N VAL A 135 3.37 4.35 6.77
CA VAL A 135 3.50 5.33 5.67
C VAL A 135 2.16 5.95 5.31
N ILE A 136 1.19 5.13 4.91
CA ILE A 136 -0.08 5.64 4.37
C ILE A 136 -0.95 6.30 5.45
N LEU A 137 -1.29 5.55 6.50
CA LEU A 137 -2.22 6.01 7.52
C LEU A 137 -1.70 7.26 8.27
N PRO A 138 -0.43 7.34 8.69
CA PRO A 138 0.08 8.54 9.37
C PRO A 138 0.03 9.80 8.48
N ASP A 139 0.32 9.65 7.18
CA ASP A 139 0.21 10.76 6.22
C ASP A 139 -1.25 11.22 6.05
N LEU A 140 -2.19 10.28 5.89
CA LEU A 140 -3.60 10.62 5.80
C LEU A 140 -4.10 11.32 7.06
N VAL A 141 -3.75 10.81 8.25
CA VAL A 141 -4.13 11.41 9.53
C VAL A 141 -3.55 12.82 9.67
N ARG A 142 -2.28 13.02 9.30
CA ARG A 142 -1.61 14.32 9.37
C ARG A 142 -2.32 15.40 8.53
N HIS A 143 -2.81 15.03 7.36
CA HIS A 143 -3.37 15.99 6.41
C HIS A 143 -4.90 16.13 6.45
N TYR A 144 -5.62 15.07 6.85
CA TYR A 144 -7.08 15.01 6.77
C TYR A 144 -7.75 14.70 8.11
N GLY A 145 -6.99 14.35 9.15
CA GLY A 145 -7.54 13.93 10.45
C GLY A 145 -7.96 12.45 10.47
N VAL A 146 -8.30 11.94 11.66
CA VAL A 146 -8.47 10.50 11.91
C VAL A 146 -9.65 9.89 11.13
N VAL A 147 -10.84 10.48 11.25
CA VAL A 147 -12.05 9.91 10.63
C VAL A 147 -11.95 9.92 9.10
N PRO A 148 -11.59 11.05 8.44
CA PRO A 148 -11.42 11.05 6.98
C PRO A 148 -10.30 10.10 6.52
N ALA A 149 -9.19 9.99 7.28
CA ALA A 149 -8.12 9.06 6.95
C ALA A 149 -8.59 7.59 6.93
N GLN A 150 -9.43 7.17 7.88
CA GLN A 150 -9.99 5.82 7.91
C GLN A 150 -10.92 5.57 6.72
N THR A 151 -11.77 6.54 6.38
CA THR A 151 -12.62 6.48 5.18
C THR A 151 -11.78 6.37 3.89
N MET A 152 -10.75 7.20 3.76
CA MET A 152 -9.84 7.17 2.62
C MET A 152 -9.08 5.84 2.54
N LEU A 153 -8.67 5.27 3.68
CA LEU A 153 -8.02 3.97 3.74
C LEU A 153 -8.96 2.85 3.26
N ALA A 154 -10.25 2.90 3.59
CA ALA A 154 -11.24 1.97 3.06
C ALA A 154 -11.37 2.08 1.54
N PHE A 155 -11.37 3.29 0.97
CA PHE A 155 -11.36 3.50 -0.48
C PHE A 155 -10.09 2.97 -1.15
N ILE A 156 -8.92 3.22 -0.55
CA ILE A 156 -7.63 2.71 -1.04
C ILE A 156 -7.64 1.18 -1.07
N PHE A 157 -8.08 0.55 0.02
CA PHE A 157 -8.17 -0.89 0.12
C PHE A 157 -9.19 -1.48 -0.86
N GLY A 158 -10.38 -0.90 -0.96
CA GLY A 158 -11.37 -1.33 -1.95
C GLY A 158 -10.87 -1.19 -3.40
N THR A 159 -10.11 -0.13 -3.70
CA THR A 159 -9.46 0.05 -5.00
C THR A 159 -8.40 -1.03 -5.25
N TYR A 160 -7.60 -1.37 -4.24
CA TYR A 160 -6.64 -2.47 -4.30
C TYR A 160 -7.34 -3.80 -4.58
N LEU A 161 -8.41 -4.11 -3.85
CA LEU A 161 -9.19 -5.34 -4.02
C LEU A 161 -9.78 -5.42 -5.43
N HIS A 162 -10.37 -4.33 -5.92
CA HIS A 162 -10.94 -4.29 -7.27
C HIS A 162 -9.88 -4.52 -8.36
N GLY A 163 -8.72 -3.86 -8.25
CA GLY A 163 -7.63 -4.02 -9.21
C GLY A 163 -6.97 -5.40 -9.21
N ASN A 164 -7.13 -6.18 -8.12
CA ASN A 164 -6.52 -7.50 -7.95
C ASN A 164 -7.58 -8.60 -7.73
N ALA A 165 -8.83 -8.39 -8.16
CA ALA A 165 -9.97 -9.22 -7.77
C ALA A 165 -9.76 -10.71 -8.06
N GLN A 166 -9.27 -11.04 -9.25
CA GLN A 166 -9.00 -12.42 -9.66
C GLN A 166 -7.93 -13.08 -8.77
N LEU A 167 -6.77 -12.43 -8.61
CA LEU A 167 -5.68 -12.93 -7.76
C LEU A 167 -6.15 -13.14 -6.32
N VAL A 168 -6.88 -12.18 -5.77
CA VAL A 168 -7.40 -12.27 -4.40
C VAL A 168 -8.40 -13.42 -4.26
N GLN A 169 -9.29 -13.62 -5.24
CA GLN A 169 -10.24 -14.73 -5.23
C GLN A 169 -9.53 -16.09 -5.30
N GLU A 170 -8.56 -16.25 -6.21
CA GLU A 170 -7.76 -17.48 -6.35
C GLU A 170 -6.99 -17.81 -5.08
N LEU A 171 -6.35 -16.81 -4.46
CA LEU A 171 -5.62 -16.99 -3.21
C LEU A 171 -6.56 -17.32 -2.05
N ARG A 172 -7.70 -16.64 -1.93
CA ARG A 172 -8.69 -16.95 -0.89
C ARG A 172 -9.18 -18.39 -1.01
N LEU A 173 -9.48 -18.85 -2.22
CA LEU A 173 -9.89 -20.23 -2.47
C LEU A 173 -8.79 -21.22 -2.08
N LYS A 174 -7.55 -20.98 -2.56
CA LYS A 174 -6.38 -21.82 -2.25
C LYS A 174 -6.18 -22.00 -0.74
N TYR A 175 -6.21 -20.91 0.02
CA TYR A 175 -6.03 -20.96 1.47
C TYR A 175 -7.26 -21.51 2.20
N ALA A 176 -8.48 -21.25 1.73
CA ALA A 176 -9.69 -21.84 2.30
C ALA A 176 -9.67 -23.38 2.20
N VAL A 177 -9.28 -23.93 1.05
CA VAL A 177 -9.08 -25.39 0.86
C VAL A 177 -7.99 -25.92 1.79
N HIS A 178 -6.87 -25.20 1.91
CA HIS A 178 -5.80 -25.60 2.83
C HIS A 178 -6.28 -25.66 4.29
N TYR A 179 -6.96 -24.63 4.78
CA TYR A 179 -7.46 -24.61 6.15
C TYR A 179 -8.57 -25.63 6.40
N HIS A 180 -9.48 -25.83 5.44
CA HIS A 180 -10.47 -26.91 5.49
C HIS A 180 -9.79 -28.27 5.72
N ASN A 181 -8.80 -28.61 4.89
CA ASN A 181 -8.12 -29.90 4.97
C ASN A 181 -7.32 -30.08 6.28
N ASN A 182 -6.73 -29.01 6.79
CA ASN A 182 -6.09 -29.01 8.11
C ASN A 182 -7.10 -29.26 9.22
N CYS A 183 -8.28 -28.62 9.18
CA CYS A 183 -9.34 -28.84 10.15
C CYS A 183 -9.84 -30.29 10.12
N ILE A 184 -10.05 -30.88 8.95
CA ILE A 184 -10.42 -32.30 8.80
C ILE A 184 -9.34 -33.20 9.43
N SER A 185 -8.08 -32.96 9.08
CA SER A 185 -6.94 -33.77 9.57
C SER A 185 -6.76 -33.68 11.10
N ALA A 186 -7.13 -32.55 11.70
CA ALA A 186 -7.09 -32.31 13.14
C ALA A 186 -8.39 -32.74 13.87
N GLY A 187 -9.40 -33.27 13.17
CA GLY A 187 -10.69 -33.66 13.75
C GLY A 187 -11.60 -32.47 14.13
N SER A 188 -11.31 -31.26 13.65
CA SER A 188 -12.10 -30.05 13.89
C SER A 188 -13.18 -29.87 12.81
N PHE A 189 -14.13 -30.80 12.77
CA PHE A 189 -15.14 -30.87 11.70
C PHE A 189 -16.02 -29.60 11.61
N HIS A 190 -16.43 -29.03 12.74
CA HIS A 190 -17.23 -27.80 12.72
C HIS A 190 -16.49 -26.60 12.09
N ALA A 191 -15.18 -26.50 12.30
CA ALA A 191 -14.38 -25.46 11.64
C ALA A 191 -14.16 -25.78 10.16
N ALA A 192 -14.03 -27.05 9.80
CA ALA A 192 -13.97 -27.48 8.40
C ALA A 192 -15.25 -27.12 7.65
N ASP A 193 -16.44 -27.36 8.23
CA ASP A 193 -17.73 -27.01 7.61
C ASP A 193 -17.81 -25.51 7.28
N LYS A 194 -17.39 -24.64 8.21
CA LYS A 194 -17.32 -23.19 7.99
C LYS A 194 -16.38 -22.83 6.83
N TRP A 195 -15.24 -23.50 6.70
CA TRP A 195 -14.37 -23.32 5.53
C TRP A 195 -14.99 -23.84 4.24
N GLY A 196 -15.78 -24.91 4.31
CA GLY A 196 -16.57 -25.44 3.19
C GLY A 196 -17.58 -24.42 2.65
N GLU A 197 -18.21 -23.63 3.53
CA GLU A 197 -19.07 -22.50 3.15
C GLU A 197 -18.29 -21.44 2.37
N VAL A 198 -17.10 -21.07 2.84
CA VAL A 198 -16.21 -20.12 2.14
C VAL A 198 -15.85 -20.64 0.75
N ILE A 199 -15.42 -21.90 0.64
CA ILE A 199 -15.05 -22.53 -0.64
C ILE A 199 -16.23 -22.48 -1.62
N THR A 200 -17.42 -22.88 -1.17
CA THR A 200 -18.64 -22.89 -2.00
C THR A 200 -19.03 -21.49 -2.48
N ALA A 201 -18.74 -20.46 -1.69
CA ALA A 201 -19.00 -19.08 -2.08
C ALA A 201 -17.98 -18.54 -3.11
N LEU A 202 -16.74 -19.01 -3.06
CA LEU A 202 -15.64 -18.55 -3.92
C LEU A 202 -15.52 -19.30 -5.25
N ASP A 203 -16.05 -20.53 -5.33
CA ASP A 203 -16.04 -21.39 -6.54
C ASP A 203 -17.16 -21.06 -7.55
N LYS A 204 -17.80 -19.90 -7.40
CA LYS A 204 -18.86 -19.39 -8.29
C LYS A 204 -18.32 -18.29 -9.20
#